data_AF-A0A383BSN1-F1
#
_entry.id   AF-A0A383BSN1-F1
#
_cell.length_a   1.000
_cell.length_b   1.000
_cell.length_c   1.000
_cell.angle_alpha   90.00
_cell.angle_beta   90.00
_cell.angle_gamma   90.00
#
_symmetry.space_group_name_H-M   'P 1'
#
loop_
_entity.id
_entity.type
_entity.pdbx_description
1 polymer ?
#
loop_
_entity_poly.entity_id
_entity_poly.type
_entity_poly.pdbx_seq_one_letter_code
_entity_poly.pdbx_strand_id
1 'polypeptide(L)'
;TKIKLNTQLQFKFAGAESDDIKESDVLDSTPEDFDDEYNDGENQKKFNKDNGGNLWETELGFNYRTWKYPNSEWDYTSSLYTTHKISLSKNWSLIYTANFNLKEKEMVLNKFSIYRPLHCWEFSFNFWPQGISSGFSLEIKVKNPDLQDIKVISSDYKRGFSGY
;
A
#
# COMPACT_ATOMS: atom_id res chain seq x y z
N THR A 1 30.41 3.03 26.50
CA THR A 1 29.00 2.77 26.86
C THR A 1 28.23 2.36 25.63
N LYS A 2 27.40 1.32 25.73
CA LYS A 2 26.52 0.85 24.64
C LYS A 2 25.18 1.57 24.78
N ILE A 3 24.73 2.23 23.71
CA ILE A 3 23.44 2.95 23.70
C ILE A 3 22.62 2.39 22.54
N LYS A 4 21.31 2.19 22.77
CA LYS A 4 20.33 1.82 21.75
C LYS A 4 19.06 2.63 22.00
N LEU A 5 18.54 3.28 20.97
CA LEU A 5 17.27 4.01 21.00
C LEU A 5 16.44 3.57 19.80
N ASN A 6 15.14 3.42 20.02
CA ASN A 6 14.16 3.09 18.99
C ASN A 6 12.94 3.99 19.16
N THR A 7 12.46 4.54 18.05
CA THR A 7 11.29 5.41 18.01
C THR A 7 10.45 5.03 16.80
N GLN A 8 9.17 4.79 17.03
CA GLN A 8 8.18 4.49 16.02
C GLN A 8 7.00 5.43 16.23
N LEU A 9 6.61 6.15 15.19
CA LEU A 9 5.44 7.03 15.16
C LEU A 9 4.53 6.56 14.04
N GLN A 10 3.22 6.58 14.27
CA GLN A 10 2.22 6.24 13.27
C GLN A 10 1.08 7.25 13.35
N PHE A 11 0.66 7.75 12.21
CA PHE A 11 -0.45 8.69 12.07
C PHE A 11 -1.40 8.16 11.02
N LYS A 12 -2.69 8.19 11.32
CA LYS A 12 -3.76 7.85 10.37
C LYS A 12 -4.68 9.04 10.23
N PHE A 13 -4.95 9.42 9.00
CA PHE A 13 -5.84 10.51 8.60
C PHE A 13 -6.90 9.93 7.68
N ALA A 14 -8.13 10.44 7.78
CA ALA A 14 -9.21 10.08 6.89
C ALA A 14 -10.03 11.33 6.55
N GLY A 15 -10.69 11.32 5.40
CA GLY A 15 -11.65 12.36 5.03
C GLY A 15 -12.85 11.78 4.30
N ALA A 16 -14.03 12.28 4.65
CA ALA A 16 -15.33 11.92 4.07
C ALA A 16 -16.01 13.13 3.42
N GLU A 17 -17.05 12.89 2.61
CA GLU A 17 -17.89 13.95 2.06
C GLU A 17 -18.75 14.57 3.17
N SER A 18 -18.98 15.89 3.10
CA SER A 18 -19.57 16.69 4.18
C SER A 18 -21.00 16.27 4.59
N ASP A 19 -21.74 15.60 3.72
CA ASP A 19 -23.13 15.18 3.99
C ASP A 19 -23.25 13.78 4.64
N ASP A 20 -22.13 13.07 4.81
CA ASP A 20 -22.09 11.67 5.31
C ASP A 20 -21.16 11.49 6.53
N ILE A 21 -21.00 12.51 7.38
CA ILE A 21 -20.33 12.33 8.67
C ILE A 21 -21.28 11.55 9.61
N LYS A 22 -21.35 10.23 9.42
CA LYS A 22 -21.74 9.32 10.49
C LYS A 22 -20.52 9.18 11.38
N GLU A 23 -20.72 9.42 12.68
CA GLU A 23 -19.73 9.14 13.71
C GLU A 23 -19.29 7.68 13.55
N SER A 24 -18.12 7.49 12.94
CA SER A 24 -17.59 6.17 12.66
C SER A 24 -17.12 5.59 13.99
N ASP A 25 -17.79 4.55 14.46
CA ASP A 25 -17.29 3.67 15.51
C ASP A 25 -15.82 3.38 15.22
N VAL A 26 -14.97 3.60 16.23
CA VAL A 26 -13.52 3.34 16.19
C VAL A 26 -13.31 1.86 15.86
N LEU A 27 -13.22 1.57 14.57
CA LEU A 27 -12.84 0.26 14.05
C LEU A 27 -11.36 0.08 14.34
N ASP A 28 -11.09 -0.90 15.19
CA ASP A 28 -9.79 -1.40 15.62
C ASP A 28 -8.87 -1.58 14.40
N SER A 29 -8.11 -0.53 14.08
CA SER A 29 -7.10 -0.56 13.05
C SER A 29 -5.87 -1.22 13.66
N THR A 30 -5.83 -2.55 13.60
CA THR A 30 -4.56 -3.26 13.68
C THR A 30 -3.64 -2.64 12.63
N PRO A 31 -2.40 -2.25 12.99
CA PRO A 31 -1.42 -1.80 12.01
C PRO A 31 -1.30 -2.86 10.92
N GLU A 32 -1.74 -2.56 9.70
CA GLU A 32 -1.52 -3.45 8.56
C GLU A 32 0.00 -3.52 8.35
N ASP A 33 0.56 -4.72 8.40
CA ASP A 33 1.97 -4.95 8.11
C ASP A 33 2.27 -4.46 6.70
N PHE A 34 3.19 -3.51 6.63
CA PHE A 34 3.57 -2.79 5.41
C PHE A 34 4.26 -3.65 4.34
N ASP A 35 4.42 -4.95 4.62
CA ASP A 35 5.12 -5.92 3.78
C ASP A 35 4.16 -6.78 2.91
N ASP A 36 2.83 -6.61 3.04
CA ASP A 36 1.85 -7.38 2.26
C ASP A 36 1.68 -6.86 0.82
N GLU A 37 2.72 -7.02 0.00
CA GLU A 37 2.72 -6.68 -1.44
C GLU A 37 1.67 -7.46 -2.24
N TYR A 38 1.18 -8.61 -1.72
CA TYR A 38 0.36 -9.59 -2.44
C TYR A 38 -1.17 -9.44 -2.28
N ASN A 39 -1.66 -8.70 -1.29
CA ASN A 39 -3.11 -8.64 -0.96
C ASN A 39 -3.82 -7.33 -1.34
N ASP A 40 -3.22 -6.54 -2.22
CA ASP A 40 -3.73 -5.21 -2.60
C ASP A 40 -5.17 -5.24 -3.13
N GLY A 41 -5.52 -6.25 -3.94
CA GLY A 41 -6.87 -6.40 -4.49
C GLY A 41 -7.95 -6.66 -3.42
N GLU A 42 -7.64 -7.37 -2.34
CA GLU A 42 -8.59 -7.57 -1.23
C GLU A 42 -8.70 -6.32 -0.36
N ASN A 43 -7.58 -5.67 -0.06
CA ASN A 43 -7.56 -4.42 0.68
C ASN A 43 -8.35 -3.32 -0.03
N GLN A 44 -8.29 -3.29 -1.36
CA GLN A 44 -9.07 -2.38 -2.20
C GLN A 44 -10.55 -2.73 -2.27
N LYS A 45 -10.92 -4.02 -2.23
CA LYS A 45 -12.32 -4.45 -2.10
C LYS A 45 -12.91 -4.05 -0.75
N LYS A 46 -12.16 -4.21 0.34
CA LYS A 46 -12.57 -3.79 1.69
C LYS A 46 -12.75 -2.28 1.76
N PHE A 47 -11.79 -1.51 1.24
CA PHE A 47 -11.87 -0.05 1.19
C PHE A 47 -13.11 0.43 0.42
N ASN A 48 -13.38 -0.11 -0.78
CA ASN A 48 -14.58 0.29 -1.54
C ASN A 48 -15.92 -0.15 -0.90
N LYS A 49 -15.93 -1.15 -0.02
CA LYS A 49 -17.15 -1.74 0.55
C LYS A 49 -17.48 -1.20 1.95
N ASP A 50 -16.47 -0.98 2.78
CA ASP A 50 -16.62 -0.76 4.23
C ASP A 50 -16.08 0.60 4.72
N ASN A 51 -15.73 1.53 3.83
CA ASN A 51 -15.09 2.80 4.22
C ASN A 51 -15.93 3.78 5.07
N GLY A 52 -17.15 3.43 5.48
CA GLY A 52 -17.95 4.28 6.37
C GLY A 52 -18.22 5.69 5.83
N GLY A 53 -18.06 5.94 4.52
CA GLY A 53 -18.16 7.26 3.89
C GLY A 53 -16.82 7.96 3.60
N ASN A 54 -15.69 7.41 4.05
CA ASN A 54 -14.37 7.96 3.81
C ASN A 54 -13.98 7.87 2.32
N LEU A 55 -13.69 9.03 1.72
CA LEU A 55 -13.19 9.19 0.35
C LEU A 55 -11.69 8.94 0.26
N TRP A 56 -10.96 9.18 1.35
CA TRP A 56 -9.52 8.91 1.40
C TRP A 56 -9.06 8.58 2.81
N GLU A 57 -8.00 7.79 2.89
CA GLU A 57 -7.23 7.52 4.10
C GLU A 57 -5.75 7.69 3.80
N THR A 58 -4.99 8.23 4.76
CA THR A 58 -3.54 8.38 4.67
C THR A 58 -2.91 7.91 5.96
N GLU A 59 -1.96 7.00 5.84
CA GLU A 59 -1.19 6.45 6.94
C GLU A 59 0.28 6.83 6.77
N LEU A 60 0.84 7.49 7.79
CA LEU A 60 2.23 7.89 7.85
C LEU A 60 2.90 7.12 8.98
N GLY A 61 3.97 6.39 8.66
CA GLY A 61 4.81 5.70 9.63
C GLY A 61 6.21 6.29 9.63
N PHE A 62 6.75 6.63 10.79
CA PHE A 62 8.14 7.06 10.93
C PHE A 62 8.88 6.17 11.91
N ASN A 63 9.99 5.59 11.45
CA ASN A 63 10.85 4.72 12.24
C ASN A 63 12.24 5.33 12.34
N TYR A 64 12.76 5.45 13.55
CA TYR A 64 14.13 5.89 13.82
C TYR A 64 14.78 4.97 14.84
N ARG A 65 15.93 4.40 14.47
CA ARG A 65 16.70 3.53 15.33
C ARG A 65 18.15 3.97 15.32
N THR A 66 18.75 4.14 16.49
CA THR A 66 20.19 4.44 16.61
C THR A 66 20.86 3.54 17.62
N TRP A 67 22.13 3.23 17.38
CA TRP A 67 22.97 2.50 18.29
C TRP A 67 24.40 3.02 18.28
N LYS A 68 25.07 2.84 19.41
CA LYS A 68 26.49 3.14 19.57
C LYS A 68 27.19 2.00 20.31
N TYR A 69 28.29 1.53 19.74
CA TYR A 69 29.21 0.59 20.38
C TYR A 69 30.41 1.33 20.99
N PRO A 70 31.07 0.80 22.02
CA PRO A 70 32.33 1.35 22.51
C PRO A 70 33.36 1.39 21.37
N ASN A 71 34.03 2.53 21.19
CA ASN A 71 35.01 2.79 20.13
C ASN A 71 34.47 2.73 18.69
N SER A 72 33.16 2.89 18.48
CA SER A 72 32.56 3.06 17.16
C SER A 72 31.87 4.42 17.03
N GLU A 73 31.71 4.87 15.80
CA GLU A 73 30.88 6.02 15.46
C GLU A 73 29.39 5.73 15.73
N TRP A 74 28.59 6.80 15.77
CA TRP A 74 27.15 6.69 15.90
C TRP A 74 26.57 6.13 14.60
N ASP A 75 25.73 5.10 14.71
CA ASP A 75 25.00 4.55 13.58
C ASP A 75 23.49 4.69 13.81
N TYR A 76 22.76 4.85 12.72
CA TYR A 76 21.32 5.00 12.74
C TYR A 76 20.66 4.47 11.47
N THR A 77 19.36 4.25 11.57
CA THR A 77 18.44 3.95 10.47
C THR A 77 17.23 4.86 10.65
N SER A 78 16.76 5.45 9.56
CA SER A 78 15.57 6.30 9.57
C SER A 78 14.75 6.01 8.33
N SER A 79 13.49 5.62 8.53
CA SER A 79 12.58 5.25 7.46
C SER A 79 11.27 6.01 7.61
N LEU A 80 10.77 6.53 6.50
CA LEU A 80 9.43 7.12 6.39
C LEU A 80 8.59 6.24 5.49
N TYR A 81 7.51 5.72 6.03
CA TYR A 81 6.51 4.92 5.33
C TYR A 81 5.23 5.73 5.13
N THR A 82 4.61 5.54 3.98
CA THR A 82 3.46 6.32 3.52
C THR A 82 2.52 5.41 2.75
N THR A 83 1.26 5.31 3.18
CA THR A 83 0.19 4.68 2.41
C THR A 83 -0.95 5.67 2.24
N HIS A 84 -1.40 5.89 1.02
CA HIS A 84 -2.56 6.70 0.71
C HIS A 84 -3.59 5.83 -0.02
N LYS A 85 -4.78 5.68 0.56
CA LYS A 85 -5.92 4.96 -0.02
C LYS A 85 -6.94 6.01 -0.46
N ILE A 86 -7.35 6.04 -1.73
CA ILE A 86 -8.24 7.06 -2.29
C ILE A 86 -9.33 6.39 -3.11
N SER A 87 -10.59 6.71 -2.80
CA SER A 87 -11.76 6.34 -3.58
C SER A 87 -12.00 7.41 -4.64
N LEU A 88 -11.46 7.20 -5.85
CA LEU A 88 -11.57 8.17 -6.95
C LEU A 88 -13.02 8.34 -7.44
N SER A 89 -13.79 7.25 -7.40
CA SER A 89 -15.23 7.24 -7.65
C SER A 89 -15.84 5.94 -7.11
N LYS A 90 -17.15 5.75 -7.23
CA LYS A 90 -17.90 4.60 -6.66
C LYS A 90 -17.25 3.22 -6.84
N ASN A 91 -16.57 3.01 -7.98
CA ASN A 91 -15.95 1.72 -8.30
C ASN A 91 -14.45 1.87 -8.65
N TRP A 92 -13.77 2.94 -8.23
CA TRP A 92 -12.34 3.09 -8.51
C TRP A 92 -11.60 3.40 -7.20
N SER A 93 -10.72 2.50 -6.80
CA SER A 93 -9.79 2.73 -5.69
C SER A 93 -8.37 2.83 -6.20
N LEU A 94 -7.64 3.80 -5.67
CA LEU A 94 -6.21 3.97 -5.83
C LEU A 94 -5.55 3.78 -4.47
N ILE A 95 -4.51 2.96 -4.41
CA ILE A 95 -3.61 2.88 -3.28
C ILE A 95 -2.22 3.29 -3.75
N TYR A 96 -1.60 4.20 -3.03
CA TYR A 96 -0.24 4.62 -3.24
C TYR A 96 0.58 4.29 -2.00
N THR A 97 1.67 3.56 -2.18
CA THR A 97 2.58 3.16 -1.10
C THR A 97 4.01 3.59 -1.40
N ALA A 98 4.64 4.23 -0.43
CA ALA A 98 6.02 4.68 -0.51
C ALA A 98 6.79 4.41 0.79
N ASN A 99 8.02 3.94 0.64
CA ASN A 99 8.98 3.79 1.75
C ASN A 99 10.27 4.53 1.37
N PHE A 100 10.70 5.44 2.24
CA PHE A 100 11.87 6.27 2.03
C PHE A 100 12.88 6.05 3.15
N ASN A 101 14.10 5.62 2.78
CA ASN A 101 15.23 5.60 3.69
C ASN A 101 15.83 7.01 3.79
N LEU A 102 15.55 7.68 4.90
CA LEU A 102 15.97 9.06 5.15
C LEU A 102 17.48 9.20 5.36
N LYS A 103 18.18 8.12 5.75
CA LYS A 103 19.65 8.13 5.90
C LYS A 103 20.34 8.13 4.54
N GLU A 104 19.98 7.18 3.69
CA GLU A 104 20.56 7.04 2.33
C GLU A 104 19.91 7.99 1.31
N LYS A 105 18.84 8.69 1.72
CA LYS A 105 18.01 9.56 0.85
C LYS A 105 17.47 8.82 -0.37
N GLU A 106 17.10 7.56 -0.17
CA GLU A 106 16.68 6.66 -1.22
C GLU A 106 15.23 6.24 -1.01
N MET A 107 14.47 6.22 -2.10
CA MET A 107 13.12 5.67 -2.11
C MET A 107 13.21 4.15 -2.35
N VAL A 108 12.98 3.39 -1.27
CA VAL A 108 13.07 1.93 -1.21
C VAL A 108 11.87 1.28 -1.89
N LEU A 109 10.67 1.80 -1.64
CA LEU A 109 9.43 1.32 -2.26
C LEU A 109 8.65 2.49 -2.85
N ASN A 110 8.11 2.27 -4.03
CA ASN A 110 7.20 3.17 -4.70
C ASN A 110 6.22 2.30 -5.49
N LYS A 111 4.94 2.29 -5.11
CA LYS A 111 3.93 1.40 -5.70
C LYS A 111 2.61 2.15 -5.85
N PHE A 112 2.04 2.05 -7.05
CA PHE A 112 0.69 2.49 -7.34
C PHE A 112 -0.17 1.28 -7.64
N SER A 113 -1.33 1.20 -7.02
CA SER A 113 -2.26 0.10 -7.18
C SER A 113 -3.64 0.65 -7.46
N ILE A 114 -4.21 0.32 -8.60
CA ILE A 114 -5.51 0.77 -9.05
C ILE A 114 -6.42 -0.44 -9.17
N TYR A 115 -7.65 -0.33 -8.68
CA TYR A 115 -8.64 -1.38 -8.80
C TYR A 115 -10.01 -0.85 -9.14
N ARG A 116 -10.69 -1.64 -9.98
CA ARG A 116 -12.07 -1.40 -10.37
C ARG A 116 -12.84 -2.72 -10.46
N PRO A 117 -13.90 -2.90 -9.66
CA PRO A 117 -14.88 -3.92 -9.95
C PRO A 117 -15.71 -3.51 -11.17
N LEU A 118 -15.76 -4.39 -12.18
CA LEU A 118 -16.73 -4.35 -13.28
C LEU A 118 -17.88 -5.33 -12.99
N HIS A 119 -18.88 -5.40 -13.86
CA HIS A 119 -20.09 -6.21 -13.60
C HIS A 119 -19.74 -7.70 -13.38
N CYS A 120 -19.10 -8.33 -14.36
CA CYS A 120 -18.65 -9.71 -14.25
C CYS A 120 -17.13 -9.83 -14.08
N TRP A 121 -16.39 -8.73 -14.21
CA TRP A 121 -14.93 -8.74 -14.33
C TRP A 121 -14.32 -7.91 -13.20
N GLU A 122 -13.05 -8.16 -12.89
CA GLU A 122 -12.24 -7.38 -11.97
C GLU A 122 -11.02 -6.88 -12.73
N PHE A 123 -10.72 -5.61 -12.55
CA PHE A 123 -9.54 -4.96 -13.08
C PHE A 123 -8.61 -4.60 -11.92
N SER A 124 -7.37 -5.02 -11.98
CA SER A 124 -6.30 -4.61 -11.08
C SER A 124 -5.08 -4.18 -11.88
N PHE A 125 -4.49 -3.05 -11.51
CA PHE A 125 -3.27 -2.54 -12.12
C PHE A 125 -2.30 -2.13 -11.02
N ASN A 126 -1.12 -2.73 -11.01
CA ASN A 126 -0.04 -2.41 -10.09
C ASN A 126 1.14 -1.86 -10.88
N PHE A 127 1.76 -0.79 -10.39
CA PHE A 127 2.88 -0.13 -11.06
C PHE A 127 3.97 0.24 -10.04
N TRP A 128 5.19 -0.22 -10.33
CA TRP A 128 6.40 0.06 -9.59
C TRP A 128 7.35 0.84 -10.50
N PRO A 129 7.43 2.18 -10.37
CA PRO A 129 8.22 3.00 -11.29
C PRO A 129 9.73 2.78 -11.19
N GLN A 130 10.24 2.28 -10.06
CA GLN A 130 11.67 2.16 -9.80
C GLN A 130 12.01 0.90 -8.98
N GLY A 131 13.30 0.58 -8.94
CA GLY A 131 13.84 -0.57 -8.21
C GLY A 131 14.05 -1.81 -9.08
N ILE A 132 14.60 -2.85 -8.45
CA ILE A 132 14.91 -4.14 -9.10
C ILE A 132 13.64 -4.80 -9.62
N SER A 133 12.51 -4.61 -8.92
CA SER A 133 11.20 -5.10 -9.29
C SER A 133 10.34 -4.05 -10.01
N SER A 134 10.97 -3.07 -10.67
CA SER A 134 10.27 -2.08 -11.50
C SER A 134 9.50 -2.73 -12.64
N GLY A 135 8.38 -2.11 -13.01
CA GLY A 135 7.48 -2.58 -14.06
C GLY A 135 6.02 -2.37 -13.68
N PHE A 136 5.12 -2.99 -14.44
CA PHE A 136 3.70 -2.99 -14.14
C PHE A 136 3.13 -4.40 -14.22
N SER A 137 1.99 -4.61 -13.57
CA SER A 137 1.17 -5.81 -13.67
C SER A 137 -0.29 -5.39 -13.83
N LEU A 138 -0.88 -5.78 -14.94
CA LEU A 138 -2.28 -5.59 -15.28
C LEU A 138 -2.96 -6.95 -15.23
N GLU A 139 -3.97 -7.08 -14.37
CA GLU A 139 -4.79 -8.27 -14.24
C GLU A 139 -6.25 -7.93 -14.56
N ILE A 140 -6.84 -8.70 -15.48
CA ILE A 140 -8.27 -8.69 -15.75
C ILE A 140 -8.79 -10.11 -15.60
N LYS A 141 -9.73 -10.33 -14.67
CA LYS A 141 -10.28 -11.68 -14.41
C LYS A 141 -11.79 -11.66 -14.26
N VAL A 142 -12.44 -12.77 -14.55
CA VAL A 142 -13.87 -12.95 -14.27
C VAL A 142 -14.08 -13.17 -12.77
N LYS A 143 -15.14 -12.57 -12.21
CA LYS A 143 -15.51 -12.67 -10.78
C LYS A 143 -16.04 -14.04 -10.39
N ASN A 144 -16.65 -14.75 -11.35
CA ASN A 144 -17.29 -16.03 -11.09
C ASN A 144 -16.22 -17.10 -10.75
N PRO A 145 -16.29 -17.74 -9.57
CA PRO A 145 -15.34 -18.78 -9.19
C PRO A 145 -15.34 -19.99 -10.14
N ASP A 146 -16.42 -20.23 -10.89
CA ASP A 146 -16.51 -21.32 -11.87
C ASP A 146 -15.86 -20.98 -13.23
N LEU A 147 -15.47 -19.71 -13.45
CA LEU A 147 -14.88 -19.22 -14.71
C LEU A 147 -13.50 -18.59 -14.48
N GLN A 148 -12.70 -19.19 -13.59
CA GLN A 148 -11.33 -18.71 -13.28
C GLN A 148 -10.36 -18.84 -14.45
N ASP A 149 -10.68 -19.71 -15.42
CA ASP A 149 -9.91 -19.91 -16.63
C ASP A 149 -9.85 -18.65 -17.53
N ILE A 150 -10.79 -17.71 -17.34
CA ILE A 150 -10.82 -16.45 -18.08
C ILE A 150 -10.11 -15.37 -17.25
N LYS A 151 -8.79 -15.33 -17.40
CA LYS A 151 -7.92 -14.32 -16.80
C LYS A 151 -6.85 -13.88 -17.80
N VAL A 152 -6.68 -12.57 -17.92
CA VAL A 152 -5.63 -11.94 -18.71
C VAL A 152 -4.66 -11.25 -17.76
N ILE A 153 -3.38 -11.62 -17.83
CA ILE A 153 -2.30 -10.94 -17.14
C ILE A 153 -1.36 -10.34 -18.18
N SER A 154 -1.10 -9.04 -18.09
CA SER A 154 -0.04 -8.38 -18.84
C SER A 154 0.95 -7.78 -17.85
N SER A 155 2.23 -8.09 -17.99
CA SER A 155 3.28 -7.53 -17.15
C SER A 155 4.49 -7.10 -17.97
N ASP A 156 5.27 -6.16 -17.45
CA ASP A 156 6.51 -5.74 -18.11
C ASP A 156 7.54 -6.88 -18.09
N TYR A 157 8.37 -6.98 -19.14
CA TYR A 157 9.34 -8.06 -19.37
C TYR A 157 10.32 -8.27 -18.19
N LYS A 158 10.55 -7.21 -17.39
CA LYS A 158 11.41 -7.25 -16.19
C LYS A 158 10.80 -7.99 -15.00
N ARG A 159 9.48 -8.22 -14.97
CA ARG A 159 8.82 -9.11 -13.98
C ARG A 159 8.37 -10.37 -14.72
N GLY A 160 9.16 -11.44 -14.62
CA GLY A 160 8.85 -12.72 -15.24
C GLY A 160 7.58 -13.34 -14.68
N PHE A 161 6.44 -13.08 -15.31
CA PHE A 161 5.22 -13.87 -15.16
C PHE A 161 4.98 -14.63 -16.46
N SER A 162 5.38 -15.90 -16.47
CA SER A 162 4.99 -16.86 -17.51
C SER A 162 3.49 -17.10 -17.38
N GLY A 163 2.70 -16.47 -18.25
CA GLY A 163 1.31 -16.87 -18.47
C GLY A 163 1.29 -18.24 -19.15
N TYR A 164 0.52 -19.16 -18.58
CA TYR A 164 0.01 -20.35 -19.26
C TYR A 164 -1.50 -20.21 -19.36
#